data_AF-A0A2U1TMM5-F1
#
_entry.id   AF-A0A2U1TMM5-F1
#
_cell.length_a   1.000
_cell.length_b   1.000
_cell.length_c   1.000
_cell.angle_alpha   90.00
_cell.angle_beta   90.00
_cell.angle_gamma   90.00
#
_symmetry.space_group_name_H-M   'P 1'
#
loop_
_entity.id
_entity.type
_entity.pdbx_description
1 polymer ?
#
loop_
_entity_poly.entity_id
_entity_poly.type
_entity_poly.pdbx_seq_one_letter_code
_entity_poly.pdbx_strand_id
1 'polypeptide(L)'
;MIVPLDLFLAMLLTGCGNTRTEYVPAPVVPIPAELLIDCVIPEIPAIMSYGDSVELNERLLAVIEQCNADKAAIRQIESNRQGKESVQR
;
A
#
# COMPACT_ATOMS: atom_id res chain seq x y z
N MET A 1 -18.73 -54.19 30.45
CA MET A 1 -18.69 -53.61 29.08
C MET A 1 -18.43 -52.10 29.06
N ILE A 2 -17.91 -51.51 30.15
CA ILE A 2 -17.70 -50.05 30.28
C ILE A 2 -16.28 -49.63 29.83
N VAL A 3 -15.26 -50.42 30.20
CA VAL A 3 -13.84 -50.22 29.83
C VAL A 3 -13.55 -49.98 28.33
N PRO A 4 -14.14 -50.73 27.36
CA PRO A 4 -13.87 -50.47 25.94
C PRO A 4 -14.49 -49.16 25.45
N LEU A 5 -15.54 -48.66 26.11
CA LEU A 5 -16.20 -47.41 25.76
C LEU A 5 -15.36 -46.20 26.22
N ASP A 6 -14.78 -46.28 27.41
CA ASP A 6 -13.89 -45.24 27.96
C ASP A 6 -12.61 -45.08 27.12
N LEU A 7 -12.03 -46.20 26.68
CA LEU A 7 -10.83 -46.19 25.83
C LEU A 7 -11.12 -45.63 24.43
N PHE A 8 -12.30 -45.92 23.90
CA PHE A 8 -12.76 -45.39 22.62
C PHE A 8 -13.02 -43.88 22.68
N LEU A 9 -13.62 -43.39 23.77
CA LEU A 9 -13.78 -41.94 24.01
C LEU A 9 -12.43 -41.23 24.12
N ALA A 10 -11.47 -41.78 24.86
CA ALA A 10 -10.15 -41.17 25.03
C ALA A 10 -9.41 -40.99 23.68
N MET A 11 -9.52 -41.97 22.79
CA MET A 11 -8.92 -41.92 21.46
C MET A 11 -9.58 -40.89 20.52
N LEU A 12 -10.88 -40.63 20.69
CA LEU A 12 -11.61 -39.60 19.93
C LEU A 12 -11.27 -38.18 20.41
N LEU A 13 -10.97 -37.98 21.70
CA LEU A 13 -10.62 -36.67 22.27
C LEU A 13 -9.19 -36.21 21.95
N THR A 14 -8.25 -37.10 21.61
CA THR A 14 -6.87 -36.73 21.27
C THR A 14 -6.66 -36.41 19.78
N GLY A 15 -7.71 -36.47 18.96
CA GLY A 15 -7.62 -36.31 17.50
C GLY A 15 -7.73 -34.86 16.97
N CYS A 16 -8.10 -33.89 17.81
CA CYS A 16 -8.37 -32.52 17.34
C CYS A 16 -7.23 -31.57 17.71
N GLY A 17 -6.47 -31.10 16.72
CA GLY A 17 -5.81 -29.79 16.83
C GLY A 17 -4.32 -29.69 16.55
N ASN A 18 -3.66 -30.67 15.91
CA ASN A 18 -2.25 -30.50 15.53
C ASN A 18 -2.06 -29.89 14.12
N THR A 19 -2.88 -28.90 13.77
CA THR A 19 -2.66 -28.10 12.55
C THR A 19 -1.49 -27.16 12.80
N ARG A 20 -0.34 -27.47 12.20
CA ARG A 20 0.82 -26.56 12.17
C ARG A 20 0.41 -25.27 11.46
N THR A 21 0.40 -24.15 12.18
CA THR A 21 0.22 -22.82 11.56
C THR A 21 1.46 -22.51 10.73
N GLU A 22 1.33 -22.60 9.41
CA GLU A 22 2.36 -22.13 8.50
C GLU A 22 2.17 -20.62 8.30
N TYR A 23 3.10 -19.84 8.86
CA TYR A 23 3.13 -18.41 8.64
C TYR A 23 3.63 -18.16 7.22
N VAL A 24 2.71 -17.79 6.34
CA VAL A 24 3.06 -17.24 5.03
C VAL A 24 3.24 -15.72 5.15
N PRO A 25 4.18 -15.14 4.39
CA PRO A 25 4.26 -13.69 4.27
C PRO A 25 2.90 -13.12 3.85
N ALA A 26 2.45 -12.06 4.50
CA ALA A 26 1.24 -11.38 4.09
C ALA A 26 1.39 -10.86 2.65
N PRO A 27 0.34 -10.95 1.81
CA PRO A 27 0.38 -10.39 0.46
C PRO A 27 0.69 -8.89 0.51
N VAL A 28 1.63 -8.43 -0.33
CA VAL A 28 1.91 -7.00 -0.45
C VAL A 28 0.76 -6.35 -1.20
N VAL A 29 0.02 -5.46 -0.54
CA VAL A 29 -1.01 -4.65 -1.19
C VAL A 29 -0.33 -3.72 -2.19
N PRO A 30 -0.66 -3.77 -3.49
CA PRO A 30 0.01 -2.95 -4.51
C PRO A 30 -0.24 -1.46 -4.27
N ILE A 31 0.65 -0.61 -4.79
CA ILE A 31 0.42 0.84 -4.80
C ILE A 31 -0.75 1.12 -5.76
N PRO A 32 -1.71 1.99 -5.39
CA PRO A 32 -2.75 2.46 -6.29
C PRO A 32 -2.18 2.96 -7.63
N ALA A 33 -2.79 2.55 -8.74
CA ALA A 33 -2.29 2.88 -10.07
C ALA A 33 -2.26 4.40 -10.32
N GLU A 34 -3.17 5.13 -9.68
CA GLU A 34 -3.30 6.58 -9.72
C GLU A 34 -2.07 7.30 -9.18
N LEU A 35 -1.33 6.69 -8.25
CA LEU A 35 -0.08 7.27 -7.71
C LEU A 35 1.13 6.99 -8.61
N LEU A 36 0.99 6.06 -9.55
CA LEU A 36 2.07 5.62 -10.44
C LEU A 36 1.97 6.26 -11.83
N ILE A 37 1.00 7.15 -12.05
CA ILE A 37 0.90 7.91 -13.29
C ILE A 37 2.05 8.90 -13.40
N ASP A 38 2.52 9.12 -14.62
CA ASP A 38 3.52 10.15 -14.88
C ASP A 38 2.94 11.55 -14.64
N CYS A 39 3.81 12.47 -14.24
CA CYS A 39 3.46 13.89 -14.13
C CYS A 39 2.98 14.43 -15.48
N VAL A 40 1.79 15.03 -15.50
CA VAL A 40 1.23 15.64 -16.71
C VAL A 40 2.01 16.89 -17.06
N ILE A 41 2.68 16.90 -18.22
CA ILE A 41 3.36 18.09 -18.71
C ILE A 41 2.29 18.97 -19.40
N PRO A 42 2.09 20.23 -18.96
CA PRO A 42 1.18 21.14 -19.63
C PRO A 42 1.70 21.49 -21.03
N GLU A 43 0.79 21.85 -21.93
CA GLU A 43 1.15 22.27 -23.28
C GLU A 43 2.06 23.51 -23.25
N ILE A 44 3.19 23.45 -23.95
CA ILE A 44 4.13 24.55 -24.08
C ILE A 44 3.91 25.20 -25.45
N PRO A 45 3.44 26.47 -25.51
CA PRO A 45 3.20 27.13 -26.78
C PRO A 45 4.51 27.43 -27.51
N ALA A 46 4.51 27.29 -28.84
CA ALA A 46 5.68 27.55 -29.68
C ALA A 46 6.10 29.04 -29.71
N ILE A 47 5.14 29.95 -29.46
CA ILE A 47 5.35 31.38 -29.31
C ILE A 47 4.65 31.79 -28.02
N MET A 48 5.37 32.46 -27.13
CA MET A 48 4.84 32.92 -25.85
C MET A 48 5.16 34.39 -25.61
N SER A 49 4.16 35.12 -25.10
CA SER A 49 4.37 36.41 -24.47
C SER A 49 4.93 36.22 -23.05
N TYR A 50 5.33 37.33 -22.41
CA TYR A 50 5.73 37.28 -21.00
C TYR A 50 4.57 36.81 -20.10
N GLY A 51 3.33 37.21 -20.40
CA GLY A 51 2.14 36.79 -19.64
C GLY A 51 1.90 35.28 -19.74
N ASP A 52 2.00 34.73 -20.95
CA ASP A 52 1.84 33.29 -21.18
C ASP A 52 2.90 32.47 -20.43
N SER A 53 4.13 33.01 -20.32
CA SER A 53 5.20 32.38 -19.52
C SER A 53 4.83 32.34 -18.04
N VAL A 54 4.28 33.42 -17.48
CA VAL A 54 3.87 33.44 -16.06
C VAL A 54 2.77 32.40 -15.81
N GLU A 55 1.77 32.34 -16.68
CA GLU A 55 0.69 31.35 -16.57
C GLU A 55 1.20 29.91 -16.72
N LEU A 56 2.11 29.66 -17.66
CA LEU A 56 2.74 28.35 -17.82
C LEU A 56 3.53 27.94 -16.57
N ASN A 57 4.28 28.87 -15.95
CA ASN A 57 5.03 28.60 -14.72
C ASN A 57 4.10 28.28 -13.54
N GLU A 58 2.96 28.95 -13.42
CA GLU A 58 1.93 28.63 -12.42
C GLU A 58 1.42 27.19 -12.61
N ARG A 59 1.01 26.83 -13.83
CA ARG A 59 0.53 25.48 -14.15
C ARG A 59 1.58 24.41 -13.88
N LEU A 60 2.84 24.68 -14.24
CA LEU A 60 3.96 23.79 -13.95
C LEU A 60 4.16 23.59 -12.45
N LEU A 61 4.05 24.67 -11.65
CA LEU A 61 4.18 24.59 -10.20
C LEU A 61 3.08 23.73 -9.59
N ALA A 62 1.84 23.86 -10.06
CA ALA A 62 0.71 23.04 -9.61
C ALA A 62 0.92 21.54 -9.94
N VAL A 63 1.44 21.22 -11.13
CA VAL A 63 1.80 19.84 -11.49
C VAL A 63 2.88 19.28 -10.55
N ILE A 64 3.92 20.08 -10.27
CA ILE A 64 5.00 19.67 -9.37
C ILE A 64 4.48 19.43 -7.95
N GLU A 65 3.57 20.28 -7.47
CA GLU A 65 2.93 20.14 -6.17
C GLU A 65 2.17 18.81 -6.07
N GLN A 66 1.30 18.52 -7.05
CA GLN A 66 0.53 17.27 -7.09
C GLN A 66 1.45 16.05 -7.14
N CYS A 67 2.44 16.05 -8.04
CA CYS A 67 3.39 14.95 -8.13
C CYS A 67 4.20 14.73 -6.84
N ASN A 68 4.51 15.81 -6.11
CA ASN A 68 5.18 15.70 -4.82
C ASN A 68 4.25 15.11 -3.74
N ALA A 69 2.96 15.44 -3.77
CA ALA A 69 1.95 14.82 -2.91
C ALA A 69 1.82 13.32 -3.19
N ASP A 70 1.76 12.92 -4.46
CA ASP A 70 1.67 11.50 -4.85
C ASP A 70 2.91 10.72 -4.39
N LYS A 71 4.11 11.29 -4.58
CA LYS A 71 5.36 10.72 -4.05
C LYS A 71 5.35 10.62 -2.52
N ALA A 72 4.75 11.57 -1.82
CA ALA A 72 4.62 11.50 -0.36
C ALA A 72 3.68 10.37 0.07
N ALA A 73 2.56 10.19 -0.62
CA ALA A 73 1.64 9.07 -0.39
C ALA A 73 2.32 7.71 -0.63
N ILE A 74 3.10 7.57 -1.72
CA ILE A 74 3.91 6.37 -1.96
C ILE A 74 4.88 6.12 -0.81
N ARG A 75 5.63 7.14 -0.36
CA ARG A 75 6.57 7.00 0.77
C ARG A 75 5.86 6.55 2.04
N GLN A 76 4.66 7.04 2.30
CA GLN A 76 3.86 6.63 3.46
C GLN A 76 3.44 5.16 3.36
N ILE A 77 2.97 4.71 2.18
CA ILE A 77 2.63 3.31 1.92
C ILE A 77 3.86 2.41 2.16
N GLU A 78 5.02 2.79 1.63
CA GLU A 78 6.25 2.03 1.83
C GLU A 78 6.75 2.07 3.28
N SER A 79 6.58 3.19 3.99
CA SER A 79 6.91 3.29 5.42
C SER A 79 6.08 2.32 6.26
N ASN A 80 4.77 2.25 5.98
CA ASN A 80 3.86 1.33 6.65
C ASN A 80 4.25 -0.13 6.39
N ARG A 81 4.65 -0.49 5.16
CA ARG A 81 5.16 -1.83 4.83
C ARG A 81 6.45 -2.18 5.58
N GLN A 82 7.29 -1.19 5.86
CA GLN A 82 8.54 -1.36 6.60
C GLN A 82 8.36 -1.39 8.12
N GLY A 83 7.12 -1.26 8.63
CA GLY A 83 6.86 -1.16 10.07
C GLY A 83 7.40 0.12 10.69
N LYS A 84 7.69 1.14 9.86
CA LYS A 84 8.04 2.49 10.31
C LYS A 84 6.74 3.25 10.42
N GLU A 85 6.02 3.05 11.53
CA GLU A 85 4.90 3.94 11.86
C GLU A 85 5.45 5.37 11.93
N SER A 86 5.02 6.21 10.99
CA SER A 86 5.12 7.65 11.16
C SER A 86 4.22 7.98 12.34
N VAL A 87 4.83 8.14 13.52
CA VAL A 87 4.21 8.79 14.68
C VAL A 87 3.62 10.10 14.17
N GLN A 88 2.30 10.12 13.97
CA GLN A 88 1.54 11.30 13.64
C GLN A 88 1.73 12.28 14.81
N ARG A 89 2.55 13.31 14.60
CA ARG A 89 2.64 14.46 15.50
C ARG A 89 1.59 15.49 15.13
#